data_AF-A0A8B2SHD5-F1
#
_entry.id   AF-A0A8B2SHD5-F1
#
_cell.length_a   1.000
_cell.length_b   1.000
_cell.length_c   1.000
_cell.angle_alpha   90.00
_cell.angle_beta   90.00
_cell.angle_gamma   90.00
#
_symmetry.space_group_name_H-M   'P 1'
#
loop_
_entity.id
_entity.type
_entity.pdbx_description
1 polymer ?
#
loop_
_entity_poly.entity_id
_entity_poly.type
_entity_poly.pdbx_seq_one_letter_code
_entity_poly.pdbx_strand_id
1 'polypeptide(L)'
;MHSDNFDISSYFKRINYTGPAAADTSTLHALMRHQLFSVPFENLDVQAGKIVSLAPDDIAEKVLKKGRGGYCYEVNGLFAMALEALGIPYRFVAARPMFYPARRPKTHMALIAEVESRQWLCDLGFGSYGIRAPMALDTLDVEITQDFDTFRLSRSAEGEYLLEAKVEGEWARQYGFDLTPQEWIDFVPANYLNSTHPEAIFVQKRVVVQHSPEGRQILLGDMLKTITANGTETRQLAEEDIRHVLKDRFALTAA
;
A
#
# COMPACT_ATOMS: atom_id res chain seq x y z
N MET A 1 10.54 11.13 7.91
CA MET A 1 10.73 9.66 7.90
C MET A 1 12.16 9.42 7.48
N HIS A 2 13.12 9.89 8.28
CA HIS A 2 14.52 9.91 7.89
C HIS A 2 15.17 8.54 8.15
N SER A 3 16.02 8.10 7.23
CA SER A 3 16.78 6.86 7.35
C SER A 3 18.21 7.11 6.86
N ASP A 4 19.18 6.68 7.67
CA ASP A 4 20.61 6.87 7.38
C ASP A 4 21.09 5.96 6.23
N ASN A 5 20.36 4.87 5.98
CA ASN A 5 20.69 3.90 4.94
C ASN A 5 19.76 3.98 3.70
N PHE A 6 18.89 4.98 3.63
CA PHE A 6 18.08 5.27 2.46
C PHE A 6 18.85 6.16 1.46
N ASP A 7 18.86 5.72 0.20
CA ASP A 7 19.39 6.49 -0.93
C ASP A 7 18.37 6.46 -2.07
N ILE A 8 18.07 7.63 -2.62
CA ILE A 8 17.06 7.78 -3.67
C ILE A 8 17.43 7.00 -4.94
N SER A 9 18.74 6.85 -5.23
CA SER A 9 19.20 6.09 -6.40
C SER A 9 18.92 4.59 -6.23
N SER A 10 19.16 4.07 -5.02
CA SER A 10 18.84 2.68 -4.64
C SER A 10 17.34 2.43 -4.65
N TYR A 11 16.55 3.40 -4.19
CA TYR A 11 15.09 3.36 -4.32
C TYR A 11 14.64 3.31 -5.79
N PHE A 12 15.11 4.22 -6.65
CA PHE A 12 14.77 4.22 -8.08
C PHE A 12 15.13 2.91 -8.76
N LYS A 13 16.30 2.34 -8.45
CA LYS A 13 16.67 1.01 -8.92
C LYS A 13 15.70 -0.08 -8.44
N ARG A 14 15.29 -0.05 -7.16
CA ARG A 14 14.35 -1.03 -6.59
C ARG A 14 12.98 -1.01 -7.27
N ILE A 15 12.53 0.16 -7.71
CA ILE A 15 11.21 0.37 -8.34
C ILE A 15 11.26 0.46 -9.88
N ASN A 16 12.43 0.19 -10.48
CA ASN A 16 12.66 0.29 -11.92
C ASN A 16 12.30 1.66 -12.52
N TYR A 17 12.63 2.74 -11.80
CA TYR A 17 12.38 4.11 -12.24
C TYR A 17 13.63 4.73 -12.84
N THR A 18 13.52 5.26 -14.07
CA THR A 18 14.61 5.91 -14.82
C THR A 18 14.23 7.30 -15.33
N GLY A 19 13.07 7.81 -14.91
CA GLY A 19 12.55 9.11 -15.33
C GLY A 19 13.21 10.29 -14.59
N PRO A 20 12.86 11.53 -14.98
CA PRO A 20 13.31 12.73 -14.31
C PRO A 20 12.69 12.83 -12.91
N ALA A 21 13.50 13.12 -11.90
CA ALA A 21 13.03 13.24 -10.53
C ALA A 21 12.99 14.71 -10.09
N ALA A 22 11.79 15.28 -10.01
CA ALA A 22 11.55 16.63 -9.51
C ALA A 22 10.39 16.65 -8.52
N ALA A 23 10.25 17.74 -7.76
CA ALA A 23 9.13 17.95 -6.85
C ALA A 23 7.85 18.38 -7.59
N ASP A 24 7.40 17.55 -8.54
CA ASP A 24 6.25 17.83 -9.42
C ASP A 24 5.25 16.67 -9.49
N THR A 25 4.05 16.96 -10.00
CA THR A 25 2.93 16.00 -10.02
C THR A 25 3.27 14.78 -10.88
N SER A 26 4.04 14.97 -11.95
CA SER A 26 4.43 13.90 -12.86
C SER A 26 5.32 12.87 -12.16
N THR A 27 6.27 13.34 -11.35
CA THR A 27 7.17 12.52 -10.54
C THR A 27 6.38 11.78 -9.46
N LEU A 28 5.47 12.47 -8.75
CA LEU A 28 4.62 11.84 -7.73
C LEU A 28 3.82 10.65 -8.29
N HIS A 29 3.15 10.86 -9.43
CA HIS A 29 2.39 9.83 -10.12
C HIS A 29 3.28 8.67 -10.59
N ALA A 30 4.43 8.98 -11.19
CA ALA A 30 5.34 7.97 -11.71
C ALA A 30 5.93 7.12 -10.59
N LEU A 31 6.44 7.74 -9.52
CA LEU A 31 7.03 7.01 -8.40
C LEU A 31 6.02 6.11 -7.70
N MET A 32 4.79 6.60 -7.48
CA MET A 32 3.75 5.79 -6.85
C MET A 32 3.45 4.54 -7.68
N ARG A 33 3.26 4.71 -8.99
CA ARG A 33 2.98 3.59 -9.92
C ARG A 33 4.14 2.59 -9.97
N HIS A 34 5.37 3.08 -10.10
CA HIS A 34 6.55 2.24 -10.19
C HIS A 34 6.80 1.43 -8.91
N GLN A 35 6.65 2.07 -7.73
CA GLN A 35 6.79 1.35 -6.46
C GLN A 35 5.68 0.30 -6.32
N LEU A 36 4.42 0.67 -6.58
CA LEU A 36 3.28 -0.26 -6.48
C LEU A 36 3.46 -1.51 -7.37
N PHE A 37 4.10 -1.36 -8.53
CA PHE A 37 4.34 -2.46 -9.47
C PHE A 37 5.63 -3.25 -9.21
N SER A 38 6.47 -2.81 -8.29
CA SER A 38 7.77 -3.44 -8.01
C SER A 38 7.90 -3.97 -6.59
N VAL A 39 7.24 -3.35 -5.62
CA VAL A 39 7.31 -3.69 -4.20
C VAL A 39 6.01 -4.39 -3.80
N PRO A 40 6.03 -5.69 -3.46
CA PRO A 40 4.82 -6.38 -3.08
C PRO A 40 4.35 -5.90 -1.71
N PHE A 41 3.03 -5.84 -1.53
CA PHE A 41 2.45 -5.86 -0.20
C PHE A 41 2.58 -7.27 0.38
N GLU A 42 3.08 -7.43 1.60
CA GLU A 42 3.21 -8.74 2.24
C GLU A 42 3.22 -8.68 3.77
N ASN A 43 2.84 -9.78 4.42
CA ASN A 43 2.86 -9.93 5.89
C ASN A 43 3.67 -11.14 6.37
N LEU A 44 4.67 -11.60 5.62
CA LEU A 44 5.40 -12.84 5.94
C LEU A 44 6.18 -12.74 7.26
N ASP A 45 6.64 -11.55 7.67
CA ASP A 45 7.25 -11.40 9.01
C ASP A 45 6.23 -11.63 10.12
N VAL A 46 4.99 -11.15 9.94
CA VAL A 46 3.89 -11.41 10.88
C VAL A 46 3.57 -12.91 10.93
N GLN A 47 3.52 -13.57 9.76
CA GLN A 47 3.33 -15.02 9.68
C GLN A 47 4.49 -15.81 10.31
N ALA A 48 5.68 -15.23 10.39
CA ALA A 48 6.83 -15.76 11.11
C ALA A 48 6.83 -15.39 12.62
N GLY A 49 5.73 -14.83 13.14
CA GLY A 49 5.57 -14.47 14.56
C GLY A 49 6.33 -13.21 14.99
N LYS A 50 6.75 -12.37 14.03
CA LYS A 50 7.48 -11.13 14.33
C LYS A 50 6.54 -9.93 14.33
N ILE A 51 6.87 -8.95 15.16
CA ILE A 51 6.30 -7.61 15.07
C ILE A 51 7.07 -6.87 13.98
N VAL A 52 6.34 -6.26 13.04
CA VAL A 52 6.97 -5.46 11.98
C VAL A 52 7.68 -4.25 12.58
N SER A 53 8.94 -4.03 12.17
CA SER A 53 9.70 -2.86 12.60
C SER A 53 9.17 -1.59 11.94
N LEU A 54 9.02 -0.54 12.74
CA LEU A 54 8.75 0.81 12.26
C LEU A 54 10.02 1.65 12.17
N ALA A 55 11.20 1.10 12.47
CA ALA A 55 12.44 1.87 12.31
C ALA A 55 12.69 2.14 10.81
N PRO A 56 12.94 3.41 10.40
CA PRO A 56 13.19 3.75 9.01
C PRO A 56 14.32 2.92 8.36
N ASP A 57 15.43 2.72 9.08
CA ASP A 57 16.57 1.94 8.58
C ASP A 57 16.25 0.46 8.37
N ASP A 58 15.40 -0.12 9.23
CA ASP A 58 14.95 -1.51 9.07
C ASP A 58 14.06 -1.66 7.84
N ILE A 59 13.18 -0.69 7.59
CA ILE A 59 12.29 -0.65 6.43
C ILE A 59 13.12 -0.55 5.15
N ALA A 60 14.05 0.40 5.09
CA ALA A 60 14.91 0.59 3.93
C ALA A 60 15.83 -0.62 3.69
N GLU A 61 16.42 -1.20 4.74
CA GLU A 61 17.22 -2.45 4.64
C GLU A 61 16.37 -3.61 4.11
N LYS A 62 15.15 -3.80 4.64
CA LYS A 62 14.24 -4.87 4.23
C LYS A 62 13.80 -4.72 2.77
N VAL A 63 13.33 -3.54 2.38
CA VAL A 63 12.69 -3.35 1.08
C VAL A 63 13.71 -3.11 -0.03
N LEU A 64 14.73 -2.29 0.22
CA LEU A 64 15.72 -1.91 -0.81
C LEU A 64 16.82 -2.95 -0.96
N LYS A 65 17.46 -3.39 0.14
CA LYS A 65 18.61 -4.29 0.09
C LYS A 65 18.22 -5.76 0.03
N LYS A 66 17.28 -6.20 0.87
CA LYS A 66 16.80 -7.59 0.87
C LYS A 66 15.74 -7.85 -0.21
N GLY A 67 15.31 -6.82 -0.94
CA GLY A 67 14.36 -6.94 -2.04
C GLY A 67 12.96 -7.41 -1.63
N ARG A 68 12.62 -7.34 -0.34
CA ARG A 68 11.31 -7.77 0.15
C ARG A 68 10.24 -6.69 -0.09
N GLY A 69 9.03 -6.99 0.37
CA GLY A 69 7.92 -6.06 0.46
C GLY A 69 7.68 -5.60 1.89
N GLY A 70 6.43 -5.31 2.19
CA GLY A 70 5.93 -5.12 3.54
C GLY A 70 4.45 -4.79 3.53
N TYR A 71 3.83 -4.61 4.67
CA TYR A 71 2.45 -4.09 4.71
C TYR A 71 2.41 -2.56 4.83
N CYS A 72 1.24 -1.98 5.08
CA CYS A 72 0.98 -0.55 4.88
C CYS A 72 2.04 0.38 5.47
N TYR A 73 2.50 0.14 6.70
CA TYR A 73 3.51 0.98 7.34
C TYR A 73 4.84 0.97 6.58
N GLU A 74 5.32 -0.20 6.16
CA GLU A 74 6.63 -0.35 5.52
C GLU A 74 6.62 0.22 4.10
N VAL A 75 5.58 -0.07 3.32
CA VAL A 75 5.52 0.38 1.90
C VAL A 75 5.20 1.87 1.78
N ASN A 76 4.28 2.41 2.59
CA ASN A 76 4.03 3.85 2.60
C ASN A 76 5.15 4.60 3.35
N GLY A 77 5.81 3.97 4.33
CA GLY A 77 7.00 4.52 4.98
C GLY A 77 8.19 4.68 4.01
N LEU A 78 8.42 3.68 3.15
CA LEU A 78 9.42 3.80 2.08
C LEU A 78 9.07 4.93 1.10
N PHE A 79 7.80 5.04 0.71
CA PHE A 79 7.37 6.11 -0.19
C PHE A 79 7.57 7.49 0.46
N ALA A 80 7.28 7.62 1.77
CA ALA A 80 7.54 8.84 2.53
C ALA A 80 9.02 9.24 2.53
N MET A 81 9.96 8.28 2.64
CA MET A 81 11.40 8.57 2.49
C MET A 81 11.73 9.14 1.10
N ALA A 82 11.11 8.61 0.05
CA ALA A 82 11.30 9.10 -1.31
C ALA A 82 10.72 10.53 -1.49
N LEU A 83 9.55 10.82 -0.93
CA LEU A 83 8.99 12.17 -0.92
C LEU A 83 9.90 13.15 -0.18
N GLU A 84 10.42 12.76 0.98
CA GLU A 84 11.37 13.56 1.79
C GLU A 84 12.65 13.86 1.00
N ALA A 85 13.24 12.87 0.35
CA ALA A 85 14.45 13.03 -0.46
C ALA A 85 14.24 13.92 -1.69
N LEU A 86 13.02 13.99 -2.22
CA LEU A 86 12.66 14.91 -3.32
C LEU A 86 12.22 16.29 -2.84
N GLY A 87 12.14 16.51 -1.52
CA GLY A 87 11.62 17.75 -0.96
C GLY A 87 10.13 17.98 -1.21
N ILE A 88 9.35 16.92 -1.46
CA ILE A 88 7.90 16.99 -1.60
C ILE A 88 7.29 16.99 -0.18
N PRO A 89 6.59 18.07 0.23
CA PRO A 89 5.91 18.09 1.52
C PRO A 89 4.85 16.98 1.60
N TYR A 90 4.78 16.33 2.77
CA TYR A 90 3.77 15.31 3.02
C TYR A 90 3.40 15.26 4.50
N ARG A 91 2.28 14.60 4.81
CA ARG A 91 1.90 14.22 6.16
C ARG A 91 1.28 12.83 6.18
N PHE A 92 1.43 12.13 7.30
CA PHE A 92 0.74 10.87 7.53
C PHE A 92 -0.69 11.11 7.99
N VAL A 93 -1.59 10.23 7.56
CA VAL A 93 -2.98 10.15 8.04
C VAL A 93 -3.32 8.72 8.43
N ALA A 94 -4.13 8.57 9.47
CA ALA A 94 -4.64 7.29 9.91
C ALA A 94 -6.01 7.02 9.28
N ALA A 95 -6.15 5.86 8.65
CA ALA A 95 -7.33 5.43 7.94
C ALA A 95 -7.98 4.20 8.61
N ARG A 96 -9.30 4.13 8.53
CA ARG A 96 -10.13 3.03 9.02
C ARG A 96 -10.52 2.14 7.85
N PRO A 97 -10.04 0.89 7.75
CA PRO A 97 -10.56 -0.08 6.80
C PRO A 97 -12.07 -0.33 7.00
N MET A 98 -12.85 -0.32 5.91
CA MET A 98 -14.32 -0.38 5.93
C MET A 98 -14.93 -1.58 5.18
N PHE A 99 -14.09 -2.45 4.62
CA PHE A 99 -14.54 -3.68 3.94
C PHE A 99 -14.79 -4.86 4.90
N TYR A 100 -14.73 -4.62 6.22
CA TYR A 100 -15.05 -5.61 7.25
C TYR A 100 -16.52 -5.49 7.68
N PRO A 101 -17.17 -6.60 8.08
CA PRO A 101 -18.55 -6.57 8.58
C PRO A 101 -18.73 -5.70 9.84
N ALA A 102 -17.67 -5.60 10.66
CA ALA A 102 -17.65 -4.82 11.89
C ALA A 102 -16.74 -3.59 11.76
N ARG A 103 -17.08 -2.52 12.49
CA ARG A 103 -16.27 -1.30 12.55
C ARG A 103 -14.88 -1.61 13.11
N ARG A 104 -13.83 -1.18 12.41
CA ARG A 104 -12.43 -1.36 12.81
C ARG A 104 -11.83 -0.07 13.40
N PRO A 105 -10.75 -0.18 14.20
CA PRO A 105 -9.91 0.97 14.54
C PRO A 105 -9.19 1.53 13.30
N LYS A 106 -8.60 2.72 13.43
CA LYS A 106 -7.75 3.29 12.39
C LYS A 106 -6.40 2.56 12.36
N THR A 107 -6.33 1.47 11.60
CA THR A 107 -5.15 0.58 11.52
C THR A 107 -4.52 0.54 10.14
N HIS A 108 -4.85 1.50 9.30
CA HIS A 108 -4.20 1.73 8.02
C HIS A 108 -3.53 3.10 8.03
N MET A 109 -2.39 3.21 7.35
CA MET A 109 -1.62 4.44 7.22
C MET A 109 -1.55 4.81 5.76
N ALA A 110 -1.86 6.06 5.44
CA ALA A 110 -1.71 6.65 4.11
C ALA A 110 -1.01 8.00 4.20
N LEU A 111 -0.68 8.57 3.05
CA LEU A 111 0.04 9.83 2.93
C LEU A 111 -0.82 10.87 2.24
N ILE A 112 -0.75 12.11 2.70
CA ILE A 112 -1.19 13.28 1.94
C ILE A 112 0.06 14.02 1.50
N ALA A 113 0.36 13.98 0.20
CA ALA A 113 1.44 14.74 -0.41
C ALA A 113 0.91 16.07 -0.94
N GLU A 114 1.74 17.12 -0.91
CA GLU A 114 1.42 18.43 -1.46
C GLU A 114 2.41 18.79 -2.56
N VAL A 115 1.89 18.95 -3.78
CA VAL A 115 2.69 19.25 -4.97
C VAL A 115 1.93 20.26 -5.80
N GLU A 116 2.61 21.30 -6.28
CA GLU A 116 2.03 22.37 -7.10
C GLU A 116 0.76 22.99 -6.46
N SER A 117 0.80 23.20 -5.13
CA SER A 117 -0.32 23.71 -4.30
C SER A 117 -1.58 22.83 -4.28
N ARG A 118 -1.46 21.55 -4.64
CA ARG A 118 -2.55 20.57 -4.61
C ARG A 118 -2.23 19.40 -3.69
N GLN A 119 -3.25 18.90 -3.00
CA GLN A 119 -3.12 17.81 -2.05
C GLN A 119 -3.60 16.49 -2.63
N TRP A 120 -2.79 15.46 -2.44
CA TRP A 120 -2.95 14.16 -3.06
C TRP A 120 -2.92 13.05 -2.01
N LEU A 121 -3.97 12.24 -1.96
CA LEU A 121 -3.94 10.96 -1.27
C LEU A 121 -3.00 10.02 -2.04
N CYS A 122 -1.96 9.57 -1.36
CA CYS A 122 -1.01 8.57 -1.84
C CYS A 122 -1.09 7.35 -0.92
N ASP A 123 -1.30 6.18 -1.50
CA ASP A 123 -1.42 4.94 -0.74
C ASP A 123 -1.03 3.72 -1.59
N LEU A 124 0.09 3.12 -1.23
CA LEU A 124 0.68 1.96 -1.86
C LEU A 124 0.52 0.70 -0.99
N GLY A 125 -0.20 0.82 0.13
CA GLY A 125 -0.16 -0.12 1.23
C GLY A 125 -1.50 -0.72 1.62
N PHE A 126 -2.57 -0.43 0.89
CA PHE A 126 -3.91 -0.93 1.24
C PHE A 126 -4.11 -2.42 0.91
N GLY A 127 -3.42 -2.94 -0.10
CA GLY A 127 -3.58 -4.33 -0.58
C GLY A 127 -4.43 -4.40 -1.86
N SER A 128 -5.45 -5.27 -1.89
CA SER A 128 -6.19 -5.65 -3.13
C SER A 128 -6.73 -4.46 -3.92
N TYR A 129 -7.69 -3.69 -3.37
CA TYR A 129 -8.23 -2.49 -4.02
C TYR A 129 -7.41 -1.25 -3.66
N GLY A 130 -6.08 -1.34 -3.79
CA GLY A 130 -5.18 -0.21 -3.68
C GLY A 130 -5.26 0.70 -4.90
N ILE A 131 -5.27 2.02 -4.68
CA ILE A 131 -5.17 3.01 -5.75
C ILE A 131 -3.83 2.88 -6.46
N ARG A 132 -3.85 3.03 -7.78
CA ARG A 132 -2.70 2.88 -8.70
C ARG A 132 -2.07 4.20 -9.12
N ALA A 133 -2.69 5.32 -8.73
CA ALA A 133 -2.18 6.66 -8.89
C ALA A 133 -2.69 7.56 -7.75
N PRO A 134 -1.99 8.66 -7.43
CA PRO A 134 -2.44 9.61 -6.43
C PRO A 134 -3.86 10.13 -6.74
N MET A 135 -4.67 10.30 -5.69
CA MET A 135 -6.02 10.86 -5.82
C MET A 135 -6.08 12.26 -5.23
N ALA A 136 -6.50 13.24 -6.02
CA ALA A 136 -6.59 14.61 -5.55
C ALA A 136 -7.75 14.80 -4.57
N LEU A 137 -7.47 15.44 -3.44
CA LEU A 137 -8.45 15.63 -2.35
C LEU A 137 -9.57 16.63 -2.67
N ASP A 138 -9.39 17.43 -3.73
CA ASP A 138 -10.38 18.38 -4.25
C ASP A 138 -11.33 17.77 -5.29
N THR A 139 -11.08 16.52 -5.70
CA THR A 139 -11.85 15.82 -6.74
C THR A 139 -12.78 14.82 -6.06
N LEU A 140 -13.92 15.32 -5.59
CA LEU A 140 -14.93 14.54 -4.88
C LEU A 140 -16.06 14.10 -5.80
N ASP A 141 -16.59 12.90 -5.54
CA ASP A 141 -17.76 12.31 -6.20
C ASP A 141 -17.62 12.15 -7.72
N VAL A 142 -16.38 12.08 -8.21
CA VAL A 142 -16.02 11.84 -9.60
C VAL A 142 -15.45 10.43 -9.75
N GLU A 143 -15.94 9.67 -10.74
CA GLU A 143 -15.35 8.37 -11.10
C GLU A 143 -13.97 8.58 -11.72
N ILE A 144 -12.94 8.00 -11.12
CA ILE A 144 -11.55 8.02 -11.60
C ILE A 144 -11.14 6.59 -11.96
N THR A 145 -11.04 6.33 -13.26
CA THR A 145 -10.51 5.06 -13.75
C THR A 145 -8.99 5.06 -13.67
N GLN A 146 -8.44 4.06 -12.99
CA GLN A 146 -7.01 3.81 -12.88
C GLN A 146 -6.73 2.41 -13.44
N ASP A 147 -6.22 2.38 -14.68
CA ASP A 147 -6.17 1.18 -15.52
C ASP A 147 -7.58 0.60 -15.75
N PHE A 148 -7.95 -0.54 -15.15
CA PHE A 148 -9.32 -1.09 -15.23
C PHE A 148 -10.08 -1.09 -13.90
N ASP A 149 -9.45 -0.64 -12.81
CA ASP A 149 -10.14 -0.42 -11.54
C ASP A 149 -10.70 1.02 -11.53
N THR A 150 -11.90 1.25 -11.00
CA THR A 150 -12.49 2.58 -10.88
C THR A 150 -12.64 2.95 -9.41
N PHE A 151 -12.18 4.15 -9.05
CA PHE A 151 -12.21 4.68 -7.70
C PHE A 151 -12.96 6.01 -7.65
N ARG A 152 -13.37 6.43 -6.45
CA ARG A 152 -13.73 7.81 -6.18
C ARG A 152 -13.40 8.18 -4.74
N LEU A 153 -13.20 9.47 -4.50
CA LEU A 153 -13.23 10.04 -3.16
C LEU A 153 -14.60 10.65 -2.92
N SER A 154 -15.21 10.38 -1.77
CA SER A 154 -16.43 11.05 -1.31
C SER A 154 -16.25 11.57 0.11
N ARG A 155 -17.25 12.28 0.64
CA ARG A 155 -17.27 12.76 2.03
C ARG A 155 -18.44 12.14 2.79
N SER A 156 -18.20 11.68 4.02
CA SER A 156 -19.27 11.27 4.92
C SER A 156 -20.05 12.48 5.46
N ALA A 157 -21.18 12.24 6.11
CA ALA A 157 -21.97 13.29 6.76
C ALA A 157 -21.18 14.00 7.88
N GLU A 158 -20.24 13.28 8.51
CA GLU A 158 -19.33 13.77 9.55
C GLU A 158 -18.07 14.44 8.97
N GLY A 159 -17.95 14.51 7.64
CA GLY A 159 -16.82 15.11 6.95
C GLY A 159 -15.57 14.22 6.85
N GLU A 160 -15.64 12.92 7.15
CA GLU A 160 -14.53 12.00 6.84
C GLU A 160 -14.42 11.84 5.30
N TYR A 161 -13.20 11.81 4.75
CA TYR A 161 -12.97 11.36 3.39
C TYR A 161 -13.20 9.85 3.32
N LEU A 162 -13.80 9.38 2.23
CA LEU A 162 -14.01 7.97 1.94
C LEU A 162 -13.36 7.63 0.61
N LEU A 163 -12.43 6.65 0.62
CA LEU A 163 -12.00 6.00 -0.60
C LEU A 163 -12.98 4.88 -0.94
N GLU A 164 -13.54 4.92 -2.13
CA GLU A 164 -14.46 3.91 -2.64
C GLU A 164 -13.91 3.31 -3.94
N ALA A 165 -14.11 2.01 -4.11
CA ALA A 165 -13.78 1.29 -5.33
C ALA A 165 -15.06 0.71 -5.93
N LYS A 166 -15.16 0.67 -7.26
CA LYS A 166 -16.26 0.06 -7.98
C LYS A 166 -16.00 -1.44 -8.12
N VAL A 167 -16.76 -2.26 -7.41
CA VAL A 167 -16.63 -3.71 -7.34
C VAL A 167 -17.90 -4.33 -7.88
N GLU A 168 -17.79 -5.12 -8.95
CA GLU A 168 -18.94 -5.78 -9.59
C GLU A 168 -20.08 -4.80 -9.96
N GLY A 169 -19.71 -3.56 -10.32
CA GLY A 169 -20.65 -2.49 -10.67
C GLY A 169 -21.11 -1.61 -9.49
N GLU A 170 -20.87 -2.04 -8.25
CA GLU A 170 -21.32 -1.37 -7.04
C GLU A 170 -20.19 -0.63 -6.31
N TRP A 171 -20.52 0.46 -5.62
CA TRP A 171 -19.54 1.20 -4.83
C TRP A 171 -19.29 0.52 -3.48
N ALA A 172 -18.05 0.10 -3.25
CA ALA A 172 -17.61 -0.48 -2.00
C ALA A 172 -16.62 0.47 -1.30
N ARG A 173 -16.93 0.83 -0.04
CA ARG A 173 -16.04 1.61 0.82
C ARG A 173 -14.80 0.81 1.19
N GLN A 174 -13.64 1.33 0.81
CA GLN A 174 -12.35 0.73 1.11
C GLN A 174 -11.87 1.19 2.49
N TYR A 175 -11.74 2.50 2.68
CA TYR A 175 -11.41 3.08 3.98
C TYR A 175 -11.91 4.52 4.12
N GLY A 176 -12.05 4.95 5.37
CA GLY A 176 -12.32 6.34 5.73
C GLY A 176 -11.14 6.99 6.47
N PHE A 177 -10.89 8.27 6.23
CA PHE A 177 -9.81 9.03 6.87
C PHE A 177 -10.19 10.50 7.05
N ASP A 178 -9.47 11.19 7.93
CA ASP A 178 -9.50 12.65 8.04
C ASP A 178 -8.09 13.20 7.81
N LEU A 179 -7.95 14.53 7.79
CA LEU A 179 -6.68 15.20 7.53
C LEU A 179 -5.88 15.49 8.80
N THR A 180 -6.25 14.90 9.93
CA THR A 180 -5.50 15.06 11.17
C THR A 180 -4.11 14.47 10.97
N PRO A 181 -3.04 15.27 11.10
CA PRO A 181 -1.69 14.75 10.95
C PRO A 181 -1.44 13.69 12.03
N GLN A 182 -0.72 12.64 11.65
CA GLN A 182 -0.22 11.63 12.57
C GLN A 182 1.29 11.71 12.61
N GLU A 183 1.86 11.52 13.79
CA GLU A 183 3.28 11.27 13.94
C GLU A 183 3.57 9.80 13.64
N TRP A 184 4.80 9.51 13.23
CA TRP A 184 5.18 8.12 12.92
C TRP A 184 4.99 7.16 14.12
N ILE A 185 5.21 7.67 15.33
CA ILE A 185 5.02 6.93 16.58
C ILE A 185 3.56 6.53 16.82
N ASP A 186 2.58 7.30 16.30
CA ASP A 186 1.15 7.02 16.49
C ASP A 186 0.72 5.70 15.84
N PHE A 187 1.51 5.18 14.91
CA PHE A 187 1.27 3.90 14.28
C PHE A 187 1.76 2.70 15.10
N VAL A 188 2.55 2.89 16.17
CA VAL A 188 3.05 1.78 17.01
C VAL A 188 1.91 0.90 17.55
N PRO A 189 0.85 1.44 18.17
CA PRO A 189 -0.25 0.61 18.68
C PRO A 189 -1.00 -0.13 17.56
N ALA A 190 -1.23 0.53 16.43
CA ALA A 190 -1.93 -0.07 15.29
C ALA A 190 -1.08 -1.15 14.60
N ASN A 191 0.23 -0.94 14.50
CA ASN A 191 1.22 -1.90 14.02
C ASN A 191 1.28 -3.14 14.92
N TYR A 192 1.29 -2.94 16.24
CA TYR A 192 1.24 -4.04 17.21
C TYR A 192 -0.05 -4.85 17.04
N LEU A 193 -1.21 -4.19 17.00
CA LEU A 193 -2.50 -4.86 16.78
C LEU A 193 -2.49 -5.67 15.48
N ASN A 194 -2.05 -5.07 14.37
CA ASN A 194 -1.97 -5.75 13.08
C ASN A 194 -0.99 -6.93 13.08
N SER A 195 0.09 -6.85 13.86
CA SER A 195 1.14 -7.89 13.93
C SER A 195 0.85 -9.00 14.93
N THR A 196 0.02 -8.79 15.96
CA THR A 196 -0.08 -9.75 17.08
C THR A 196 -1.50 -10.13 17.47
N HIS A 197 -2.51 -9.34 17.12
CA HIS A 197 -3.87 -9.61 17.59
C HIS A 197 -4.44 -10.86 16.88
N PRO A 198 -4.98 -11.87 17.61
CA PRO A 198 -5.47 -13.12 17.00
C PRO A 198 -6.55 -12.95 15.94
N GLU A 199 -7.29 -11.84 15.98
CA GLU A 199 -8.33 -11.48 15.00
C GLU A 199 -7.83 -10.61 13.84
N ALA A 200 -6.57 -10.18 13.85
CA ALA A 200 -6.00 -9.46 12.73
C ALA A 200 -5.80 -10.43 11.56
N ILE A 201 -6.28 -10.05 10.37
CA ILE A 201 -6.15 -10.89 9.16
C ILE A 201 -4.68 -11.25 8.89
N PHE A 202 -3.76 -10.34 9.20
CA PHE A 202 -2.33 -10.55 8.99
C PHE A 202 -1.71 -11.57 9.95
N VAL A 203 -2.35 -11.86 11.08
CA VAL A 203 -1.97 -12.95 11.98
C VAL A 203 -2.61 -14.26 11.52
N GLN A 204 -3.88 -14.21 11.11
CA GLN A 204 -4.65 -15.39 10.72
C GLN A 204 -4.26 -15.99 9.37
N LYS A 205 -3.82 -15.15 8.42
CA LYS A 205 -3.62 -15.54 7.03
C LYS A 205 -2.38 -14.86 6.45
N ARG A 206 -1.68 -15.61 5.61
CA ARG A 206 -0.73 -15.07 4.64
C ARG A 206 -1.48 -14.16 3.67
N VAL A 207 -0.98 -12.96 3.45
CA VAL A 207 -1.52 -11.98 2.51
C VAL A 207 -0.34 -11.42 1.72
N VAL A 208 -0.32 -11.67 0.42
CA VAL A 208 0.65 -11.07 -0.50
C VAL A 208 -0.10 -10.48 -1.68
N VAL A 209 0.19 -9.23 -2.04
CA VAL A 209 -0.42 -8.56 -3.19
C VAL A 209 0.68 -7.93 -4.04
N GLN A 210 0.60 -8.16 -5.35
CA GLN A 210 1.45 -7.47 -6.33
C GLN A 210 0.56 -6.92 -7.43
N HIS A 211 0.67 -5.62 -7.68
CA HIS A 211 0.02 -4.97 -8.81
C HIS A 211 0.92 -5.02 -10.04
N SER A 212 0.30 -4.98 -11.21
CA SER A 212 0.95 -4.82 -12.50
C SER A 212 0.06 -3.96 -13.42
N PRO A 213 0.54 -3.53 -14.59
CA PRO A 213 -0.29 -2.85 -15.59
C PRO A 213 -1.54 -3.67 -15.99
N GLU A 214 -1.43 -4.99 -16.01
CA GLU A 214 -2.50 -5.92 -16.40
C GLU A 214 -3.49 -6.18 -15.25
N GLY A 215 -3.11 -5.88 -14.00
CA GLY A 215 -3.98 -6.02 -12.86
C GLY A 215 -3.31 -6.24 -11.53
N ARG A 216 -3.72 -7.28 -10.83
CA ARG A 216 -3.15 -7.63 -9.52
C ARG A 216 -3.22 -9.12 -9.26
N GLN A 217 -2.21 -9.62 -8.55
CA GLN A 217 -2.18 -10.97 -8.01
C GLN A 217 -2.27 -10.90 -6.50
N ILE A 218 -3.06 -11.80 -5.91
CA ILE A 218 -3.32 -11.85 -4.47
C ILE A 218 -3.15 -13.28 -4.01
N LEU A 219 -2.21 -13.53 -3.10
CA LEU A 219 -2.12 -14.78 -2.35
C LEU A 219 -2.73 -14.56 -0.97
N LEU A 220 -3.90 -15.16 -0.72
CA LEU A 220 -4.59 -15.14 0.56
C LEU A 220 -4.63 -16.57 1.14
N GLY A 221 -3.84 -16.82 2.18
CA GLY A 221 -3.59 -18.16 2.70
C GLY A 221 -2.88 -19.03 1.66
N ASP A 222 -3.62 -19.99 1.11
CA ASP A 222 -3.25 -20.92 0.05
C ASP A 222 -3.99 -20.61 -1.28
N MET A 223 -4.78 -19.54 -1.33
CA MET A 223 -5.56 -19.17 -2.52
C MET A 223 -4.86 -18.07 -3.31
N LEU A 224 -4.42 -18.38 -4.53
CA LEU A 224 -3.90 -17.41 -5.48
C LEU A 224 -5.03 -16.91 -6.38
N LYS A 225 -5.25 -15.59 -6.38
CA LYS A 225 -6.16 -14.90 -7.30
C LYS A 225 -5.35 -14.03 -8.26
N THR A 226 -5.71 -14.08 -9.54
CA THR A 226 -5.21 -13.15 -10.56
C THR A 226 -6.41 -12.38 -11.09
N ILE A 227 -6.40 -11.06 -10.92
CA ILE A 227 -7.50 -10.17 -11.30
C ILE A 227 -7.00 -9.26 -12.41
N THR A 228 -7.69 -9.27 -13.55
CA THR A 228 -7.37 -8.48 -14.75
C THR A 228 -8.66 -7.91 -15.35
N ALA A 229 -8.54 -7.08 -16.38
CA ALA A 229 -9.69 -6.61 -17.16
C ALA A 229 -10.51 -7.76 -17.81
N ASN A 230 -9.90 -8.93 -18.02
CA ASN A 230 -10.56 -10.10 -18.62
C ASN A 230 -11.32 -10.95 -17.59
N GLY A 231 -11.22 -10.61 -16.30
CA GLY A 231 -11.88 -11.34 -15.22
C GLY A 231 -10.92 -11.78 -14.11
N THR A 232 -11.44 -12.65 -13.24
CA THR A 232 -10.72 -13.17 -12.08
C THR A 232 -10.50 -14.67 -12.23
N GLU A 233 -9.24 -15.10 -12.14
CA GLU A 233 -8.85 -16.50 -12.02
C GLU A 233 -8.48 -16.80 -10.57
N THR A 234 -8.94 -17.93 -10.04
CA THR A 234 -8.63 -18.37 -8.68
C THR A 234 -8.08 -19.79 -8.71
N ARG A 235 -6.97 -20.00 -8.00
CA ARG A 235 -6.31 -21.30 -7.86
C ARG A 235 -5.99 -21.57 -6.39
N GLN A 236 -6.43 -22.69 -5.86
CA GLN A 236 -5.95 -23.18 -4.58
C GLN A 236 -4.59 -23.87 -4.76
N LEU A 237 -3.65 -23.60 -3.86
CA LEU A 237 -2.28 -24.10 -3.90
C LEU A 237 -2.07 -25.16 -2.83
N ALA A 238 -1.25 -26.16 -3.13
CA ALA A 238 -0.64 -26.98 -2.10
C ALA A 238 0.50 -26.19 -1.41
N GLU A 239 0.84 -26.52 -0.16
CA GLU A 239 1.84 -25.76 0.60
C GLU A 239 3.22 -25.78 -0.07
N GLU A 240 3.59 -26.89 -0.72
CA GLU A 240 4.82 -27.02 -1.49
C GLU A 240 4.91 -26.04 -2.67
N ASP A 241 3.78 -25.71 -3.29
CA ASP A 241 3.72 -24.78 -4.44
C ASP A 241 3.82 -23.32 -4.00
N ILE A 242 3.47 -23.01 -2.75
CA ILE A 242 3.43 -21.63 -2.26
C ILE A 242 4.83 -21.00 -2.29
N ARG A 243 5.86 -21.76 -1.95
CA ARG A 243 7.25 -21.27 -2.01
C ARG A 243 7.65 -20.88 -3.44
N HIS A 244 7.24 -21.68 -4.42
CA HIS A 244 7.48 -21.39 -5.84
C HIS A 244 6.69 -20.16 -6.29
N VAL A 245 5.41 -20.05 -5.90
CA VAL A 245 4.59 -18.89 -6.23
C VAL A 245 5.15 -17.60 -5.61
N LEU A 246 5.57 -17.61 -4.35
CA LEU A 246 6.22 -16.46 -3.70
C LEU A 246 7.45 -15.99 -4.48
N LYS A 247 8.29 -16.93 -4.90
CA LYS A 247 9.51 -16.62 -5.64
C LYS A 247 9.20 -16.10 -7.05
N ASP A 248 8.41 -16.85 -7.80
CA ASP A 248 8.29 -16.67 -9.25
C ASP A 248 7.28 -15.58 -9.61
N ARG A 249 6.26 -15.35 -8.77
CA ARG A 249 5.20 -14.35 -9.01
C ARG A 249 5.39 -13.06 -8.22
N PHE A 250 5.96 -13.16 -7.02
CA PHE A 250 6.08 -12.02 -6.10
C PHE A 250 7.53 -11.59 -5.85
N ALA A 251 8.52 -12.27 -6.45
CA ALA A 251 9.95 -12.05 -6.19
C ALA A 251 10.33 -12.14 -4.70
N LEU A 252 9.58 -12.91 -3.91
CA LEU A 252 9.79 -13.09 -2.48
C LEU A 252 10.41 -14.46 -2.19
N THR A 253 11.42 -14.48 -1.33
CA THR A 253 11.88 -15.72 -0.71
C THR A 253 11.06 -15.98 0.56
N ALA A 254 10.54 -17.20 0.71
CA ALA A 254 9.93 -17.61 1.97
C ALA A 254 11.03 -17.64 3.06
N ALA A 255 10.76 -17.00 4.20
CA ALA A 255 11.62 -17.06 5.37
C ALA A 255 11.65 -18.45 5.99
#